data_AF-A0A2D6D666-F1
#
_entry.id   AF-A0A2D6D666-F1
#
_cell.length_a   1.000
_cell.length_b   1.000
_cell.length_c   1.000
_cell.angle_alpha   90.00
_cell.angle_beta   90.00
_cell.angle_gamma   90.00
#
_symmetry.space_group_name_H-M   'P 1'
#
loop_
_entity.id
_entity.type
_entity.pdbx_description
1 polymer ?
#
loop_
_entity_poly.entity_id
_entity_poly.type
_entity_poly.pdbx_seq_one_letter_code
_entity_poly.pdbx_strand_id
1 'polypeptide(L)'
;MAKKDDKSTSAPEISERLKAAQQAMEQIKERFGDGSIMKLGEAKKMEIAAVSTGCLSLDIALGVGGVPRGRIIEVFGPEASGKTTLTQHIVAEVQKQGGIAAFVDAEHALDPDYAKKIGVNINELLISQPDTGEQALEIVETLVRSSGVDVVIVDSVAALTPKKEIEGDMGDSHMGLQARLMSQALRKLAGIVAKSNTMVIFINQVRMRIGVFFGNPETTTGGTALKFYSSVRIEVRRSAQIKQGDKVIGNRVKSKIVKNKVAPPFQTCEFDIMYNEGISIAGDALDAGVAYGVVNKSGNSYSFAEEKLGVGRENAKTFLRENKKMIEAIKKQVWEKVKVGENPEKKEK
;
A
#
# COMPACT_ATOMS: atom_id res chain seq x y z
N MET A 1 34.22 -20.59 -54.11
CA MET A 1 34.32 -19.22 -53.55
C MET A 1 32.88 -18.71 -53.44
N ALA A 2 32.32 -18.33 -52.30
CA ALA A 2 32.87 -17.60 -51.17
C ALA A 2 32.43 -18.21 -49.83
N LYS A 3 33.38 -18.22 -48.87
CA LYS A 3 33.16 -18.53 -47.46
C LYS A 3 32.34 -17.39 -46.84
N LYS A 4 31.29 -17.75 -46.09
CA LYS A 4 30.63 -16.84 -45.15
C LYS A 4 31.49 -16.81 -43.89
N ASP A 5 32.11 -15.67 -43.64
CA ASP A 5 32.90 -15.41 -42.43
C ASP A 5 31.99 -15.36 -41.21
N ASP A 6 32.12 -16.38 -40.37
CA ASP A 6 31.57 -16.42 -39.03
C ASP A 6 32.52 -15.61 -38.12
N LYS A 7 32.19 -14.33 -37.89
CA LYS A 7 32.94 -13.47 -36.96
C LYS A 7 32.64 -13.92 -35.52
N SER A 8 33.39 -14.93 -35.08
CA SER A 8 33.60 -15.19 -33.66
C SER A 8 34.26 -13.94 -33.04
N THR A 9 33.50 -13.23 -32.21
CA THR A 9 34.03 -12.14 -31.36
C THR A 9 35.13 -12.71 -30.48
N SER A 10 36.36 -12.28 -30.74
CA SER A 10 37.54 -12.79 -30.04
C SER A 10 37.54 -12.35 -28.57
N ALA A 11 37.93 -13.25 -27.66
CA ALA A 11 38.05 -13.00 -26.22
C ALA A 11 38.77 -11.69 -25.79
N PRO A 12 39.79 -11.16 -26.50
CA PRO A 12 40.40 -9.86 -26.16
C PRO A 12 39.45 -8.64 -26.29
N GLU A 13 38.54 -8.61 -27.27
CA GLU A 13 37.60 -7.49 -27.45
C GLU A 13 36.59 -7.37 -26.31
N ILE A 14 36.20 -8.51 -25.72
CA ILE A 14 35.29 -8.56 -24.57
C ILE A 14 35.99 -7.98 -23.33
N SER A 15 37.30 -8.24 -23.19
CA SER A 15 38.14 -7.73 -22.09
C SER A 15 38.32 -6.21 -22.14
N GLU A 16 38.53 -5.63 -23.32
CA GLU A 16 38.61 -4.17 -23.48
C GLU A 16 37.28 -3.47 -23.20
N ARG A 17 36.15 -4.04 -23.67
CA ARG A 17 34.81 -3.51 -23.36
C ARG A 17 34.51 -3.57 -21.86
N LEU A 18 34.93 -4.62 -21.17
CA LEU A 18 34.79 -4.76 -19.72
C LEU A 18 35.60 -3.69 -18.96
N LYS A 19 36.85 -3.44 -19.39
CA LYS A 19 37.69 -2.38 -18.79
C LYS A 19 37.09 -0.98 -19.00
N ALA A 20 36.64 -0.67 -20.22
CA ALA A 20 35.98 0.61 -20.50
C ALA A 20 34.70 0.78 -19.67
N ALA A 21 33.92 -0.28 -19.51
CA ALA A 21 32.73 -0.26 -18.65
C ALA A 21 33.08 -0.05 -17.16
N GLN A 22 34.16 -0.68 -16.66
CA GLN A 22 34.62 -0.49 -15.28
C GLN A 22 35.09 0.95 -15.02
N GLN A 23 35.87 1.52 -15.94
CA GLN A 23 36.32 2.92 -15.84
C GLN A 23 35.13 3.89 -15.86
N ALA A 24 34.14 3.66 -16.73
CA ALA A 24 32.92 4.45 -16.73
C ALA A 24 32.14 4.31 -15.41
N MET A 25 32.08 3.10 -14.83
CA MET A 25 31.45 2.90 -13.51
C MET A 25 32.20 3.64 -12.39
N GLU A 26 33.53 3.63 -12.38
CA GLU A 26 34.34 4.38 -11.41
C GLU A 26 34.14 5.89 -11.53
N GLN A 27 34.14 6.42 -12.75
CA GLN A 27 33.86 7.85 -12.98
C GLN A 27 32.45 8.25 -12.52
N ILE A 28 31.46 7.37 -12.73
CA ILE A 28 30.10 7.61 -12.26
C ILE A 28 30.05 7.60 -10.72
N LYS A 29 30.74 6.66 -10.06
CA LYS A 29 30.82 6.61 -8.59
C LYS A 29 31.53 7.83 -8.00
N GLU A 30 32.62 8.28 -8.60
CA GLU A 30 33.36 9.46 -8.15
C GLU A 30 32.51 10.74 -8.27
N ARG A 31 31.74 10.87 -9.36
CA ARG A 31 30.90 12.05 -9.61
C ARG A 31 29.58 12.05 -8.84
N PHE A 32 28.98 10.89 -8.63
CA PHE A 32 27.59 10.78 -8.15
C PHE A 32 27.42 9.92 -6.89
N GLY A 33 28.53 9.42 -6.32
CA GLY A 33 28.58 8.59 -5.10
C GLY A 33 28.51 7.08 -5.40
N ASP A 34 28.96 6.27 -4.44
CA ASP A 34 29.10 4.80 -4.59
C ASP A 34 27.79 4.06 -4.95
N GLY A 35 26.63 4.63 -4.61
CA GLY A 35 25.30 4.07 -4.89
C GLY A 35 24.71 4.43 -6.27
N SER A 36 25.39 5.25 -7.06
CA SER A 36 24.88 5.75 -8.35
C SER A 36 24.90 4.71 -9.47
N ILE A 37 25.79 3.72 -9.40
CA ILE A 37 25.86 2.60 -10.35
C ILE A 37 26.43 1.35 -9.69
N MET A 38 25.73 0.22 -9.84
CA MET A 38 26.13 -1.08 -9.29
C MET A 38 25.59 -2.22 -10.16
N LYS A 39 26.18 -3.41 -10.06
CA LYS A 39 25.64 -4.58 -10.75
C LYS A 39 24.35 -5.03 -10.06
N LEU A 40 23.34 -5.40 -10.85
CA LEU A 40 22.05 -5.86 -10.32
C LEU A 40 22.17 -7.08 -9.38
N GLY A 41 23.14 -7.96 -9.61
CA GLY A 41 23.43 -9.11 -8.73
C GLY A 41 24.06 -8.72 -7.38
N GLU A 42 24.72 -7.57 -7.30
CA GLU A 42 25.28 -7.00 -6.06
C GLU A 42 24.19 -6.23 -5.29
N ALA A 43 23.13 -5.78 -5.98
CA ALA A 43 21.93 -5.18 -5.40
C ALA A 43 20.99 -6.19 -4.69
N LYS A 44 21.37 -7.47 -4.62
CA LYS A 44 20.62 -8.57 -3.97
C LYS A 44 20.31 -8.36 -2.48
N LYS A 45 20.87 -7.32 -1.85
CA LYS A 45 20.62 -6.94 -0.44
C LYS A 45 19.50 -5.93 -0.21
N MET A 46 18.80 -5.46 -1.23
CA MET A 46 17.59 -4.66 -1.00
C MET A 46 16.41 -5.58 -0.70
N GLU A 47 16.42 -6.26 0.44
CA GLU A 47 15.16 -6.69 1.05
C GLU A 47 14.30 -5.44 1.17
N ILE A 48 13.15 -5.44 0.48
CA ILE A 48 12.28 -4.28 0.45
C ILE A 48 11.63 -4.24 1.83
N ALA A 49 12.15 -3.39 2.70
CA ALA A 49 11.58 -3.15 4.01
C ALA A 49 10.11 -2.75 3.85
N ALA A 50 9.23 -3.37 4.64
CA ALA A 50 7.80 -3.14 4.58
C ALA A 50 7.24 -2.91 5.99
N VAL A 51 6.11 -2.22 6.07
CA VAL A 51 5.35 -2.04 7.31
C VAL A 51 4.01 -2.73 7.15
N SER A 52 3.60 -3.48 8.17
CA SER A 52 2.30 -4.15 8.21
C SER A 52 1.17 -3.15 7.96
N THR A 53 0.13 -3.61 7.28
CA THR A 53 -1.13 -2.88 7.13
C THR A 53 -2.04 -3.01 8.34
N GLY A 54 -1.65 -3.78 9.36
CA GLY A 54 -2.52 -4.20 10.47
C GLY A 54 -3.50 -5.32 10.09
N CYS A 55 -3.47 -5.76 8.82
CA CYS A 55 -4.30 -6.81 8.26
C CYS A 55 -3.41 -7.90 7.66
N LEU A 56 -3.39 -9.08 8.31
CA LEU A 56 -2.61 -10.24 7.90
C LEU A 56 -2.92 -10.64 6.46
N SER A 57 -4.21 -10.72 6.09
CA SER A 57 -4.57 -11.16 4.74
C SER A 57 -4.10 -10.17 3.66
N LEU A 58 -4.12 -8.86 3.94
CA LEU A 58 -3.59 -7.85 3.04
C LEU A 58 -2.05 -7.87 2.98
N ASP A 59 -1.38 -8.05 4.10
CA ASP A 59 0.09 -8.17 4.15
C ASP A 59 0.60 -9.36 3.34
N ILE A 60 -0.12 -10.48 3.40
CA ILE A 60 0.14 -11.67 2.58
C ILE A 60 -0.11 -11.36 1.11
N ALA A 61 -1.24 -10.73 0.77
CA ALA A 61 -1.59 -10.38 -0.61
C ALA A 61 -0.63 -9.35 -1.23
N LEU A 62 0.00 -8.50 -0.41
CA LEU A 62 1.07 -7.58 -0.83
C LEU A 62 2.38 -8.31 -1.15
N GLY A 63 2.58 -9.52 -0.61
CA GLY A 63 3.69 -10.43 -0.92
C GLY A 63 5.04 -10.08 -0.29
N VAL A 64 5.19 -8.89 0.27
CA VAL A 64 6.40 -8.44 0.99
C VAL A 64 6.16 -8.23 2.49
N GLY A 65 5.01 -8.68 3.01
CA GLY A 65 4.69 -8.54 4.44
C GLY A 65 4.10 -7.19 4.83
N GLY A 66 3.68 -6.38 3.85
CA GLY A 66 3.03 -5.09 4.10
C GLY A 66 3.32 -4.06 3.02
N VAL A 67 3.19 -2.78 3.38
CA VAL A 67 3.42 -1.63 2.51
C VAL A 67 4.93 -1.36 2.39
N PRO A 68 5.50 -1.29 1.18
CA PRO A 68 6.93 -1.10 1.02
C PRO A 68 7.39 0.31 1.37
N ARG A 69 8.44 0.42 2.19
CA ARG A 69 9.12 1.67 2.55
C ARG A 69 9.81 2.32 1.36
N GLY A 70 9.93 3.65 1.42
CA GLY A 70 10.56 4.44 0.36
C GLY A 70 9.82 4.37 -0.98
N ARG A 71 8.50 4.16 -0.96
CA ARG A 71 7.66 4.05 -2.17
C ARG A 71 6.43 4.95 -2.09
N ILE A 72 5.90 5.25 -3.27
CA ILE A 72 4.57 5.85 -3.45
C ILE A 72 3.54 4.73 -3.59
N ILE A 73 2.44 4.83 -2.85
CA ILE A 73 1.31 3.89 -2.84
C ILE A 73 0.04 4.67 -3.14
N GLU A 74 -0.87 4.07 -3.90
CA GLU A 74 -2.22 4.61 -4.10
C GLU A 74 -3.24 3.64 -3.51
N VAL A 75 -4.08 4.12 -2.60
CA VAL A 75 -5.24 3.40 -2.06
C VAL A 75 -6.48 4.06 -2.64
N PHE A 76 -7.25 3.36 -3.45
CA PHE A 76 -8.37 3.95 -4.17
C PHE A 76 -9.62 3.06 -4.16
N GLY A 77 -10.77 3.66 -4.43
CA GLY A 77 -12.04 2.96 -4.41
C GLY A 77 -13.23 3.88 -4.15
N PRO A 78 -14.45 3.33 -4.13
CA PRO A 78 -15.67 4.08 -3.85
C PRO A 78 -15.65 4.80 -2.50
N GLU A 79 -16.58 5.72 -2.32
CA GLU A 79 -16.86 6.31 -1.01
C GLU A 79 -17.24 5.23 0.01
N ALA A 80 -16.94 5.48 1.29
CA ALA A 80 -17.20 4.56 2.39
C ALA A 80 -16.65 3.12 2.21
N SER A 81 -15.68 2.90 1.31
CA SER A 81 -15.10 1.58 1.07
C SER A 81 -14.07 1.15 2.13
N GLY A 82 -13.60 2.08 2.96
CA GLY A 82 -12.61 1.81 4.01
C GLY A 82 -11.18 2.28 3.70
N LYS A 83 -10.98 3.13 2.68
CA LYS A 83 -9.65 3.67 2.31
C LYS A 83 -8.93 4.35 3.48
N THR A 84 -9.57 5.36 4.06
CA THR A 84 -9.02 6.12 5.20
C THR A 84 -8.83 5.23 6.43
N THR A 85 -9.75 4.30 6.70
CA THR A 85 -9.57 3.29 7.76
C THR A 85 -8.32 2.46 7.55
N LEU A 86 -8.11 1.92 6.34
CA LEU A 86 -6.93 1.12 6.01
C LEU A 86 -5.64 1.92 6.20
N THR A 87 -5.60 3.19 5.76
CA THR A 87 -4.41 4.03 5.95
C THR A 87 -4.16 4.39 7.41
N GLN A 88 -5.21 4.58 8.22
CA GLN A 88 -5.07 4.79 9.67
C GLN A 88 -4.50 3.55 10.37
N HIS A 89 -4.83 2.33 9.93
CA HIS A 89 -4.19 1.12 10.45
C HIS A 89 -2.69 1.07 10.09
N ILE A 90 -2.32 1.44 8.87
CA ILE A 90 -0.90 1.55 8.48
C ILE A 90 -0.17 2.58 9.36
N VAL A 91 -0.78 3.74 9.60
CA VAL A 91 -0.25 4.76 10.51
C VAL A 91 -0.06 4.19 11.93
N ALA A 92 -1.05 3.48 12.45
CA ALA A 92 -0.96 2.85 13.78
C ALA A 92 0.19 1.82 13.84
N GLU A 93 0.40 1.02 12.79
CA GLU A 93 1.53 0.07 12.73
C GLU A 93 2.89 0.77 12.63
N VAL A 94 2.99 1.89 11.91
CA VAL A 94 4.22 2.72 11.88
C VAL A 94 4.51 3.28 13.27
N GLN A 95 3.52 3.86 13.95
CA GLN A 95 3.70 4.44 15.28
C GLN A 95 4.03 3.39 16.34
N LYS A 96 3.47 2.17 16.25
CA LYS A 96 3.85 1.04 17.12
C LYS A 96 5.33 0.67 17.01
N GLN A 97 5.95 0.90 15.85
CA GLN A 97 7.38 0.68 15.62
C GLN A 97 8.23 1.89 16.03
N GLY A 98 7.63 2.91 16.65
CA GLY A 98 8.31 4.16 17.02
C GLY A 98 8.51 5.14 15.87
N GLY A 99 7.89 4.88 14.70
CA GLY A 99 8.00 5.74 13.53
C GLY A 99 7.08 6.96 13.59
N ILE A 100 7.44 7.98 12.82
CA ILE A 100 6.69 9.25 12.75
C ILE A 100 5.73 9.21 11.56
N ALA A 101 4.47 9.59 11.80
CA ALA A 101 3.44 9.64 10.78
C ALA A 101 2.93 11.06 10.57
N ALA A 102 2.61 11.39 9.33
CA ALA A 102 1.97 12.63 8.94
C ALA A 102 0.72 12.39 8.10
N PHE A 103 -0.28 13.22 8.29
CA PHE A 103 -1.56 13.19 7.60
C PHE A 103 -1.86 14.56 6.99
N VAL A 104 -1.86 14.62 5.66
CA VAL A 104 -2.27 15.79 4.89
C VAL A 104 -3.74 15.62 4.53
N ASP A 105 -4.61 16.19 5.35
CA ASP A 105 -6.07 16.09 5.27
C ASP A 105 -6.64 17.23 4.42
N ALA A 106 -6.60 17.04 3.10
CA ALA A 106 -7.22 17.93 2.14
C ALA A 106 -8.75 17.76 2.07
N GLU A 107 -9.31 16.63 2.53
CA GLU A 107 -10.78 16.44 2.64
C GLU A 107 -11.38 17.04 3.92
N HIS A 108 -10.54 17.45 4.89
CA HIS A 108 -10.95 17.96 6.21
C HIS A 108 -11.92 17.03 6.95
N ALA A 109 -11.71 15.71 6.79
CA ALA A 109 -12.65 14.68 7.21
C ALA A 109 -12.07 13.70 8.25
N LEU A 110 -10.86 13.95 8.76
CA LEU A 110 -10.23 13.07 9.74
C LEU A 110 -10.93 13.16 11.12
N ASP A 111 -11.53 12.06 11.57
CA ASP A 111 -12.09 11.91 12.92
C ASP A 111 -11.02 11.40 13.92
N PRO A 112 -10.57 12.23 14.89
CA PRO A 112 -9.57 11.83 15.87
C PRO A 112 -10.03 10.72 16.81
N ASP A 113 -11.32 10.67 17.17
CA ASP A 113 -11.85 9.67 18.08
C ASP A 113 -11.88 8.29 17.42
N TYR A 114 -12.25 8.24 16.14
CA TYR A 114 -12.20 7.01 15.37
C TYR A 114 -10.76 6.55 15.12
N ALA A 115 -9.85 7.46 14.76
CA ALA A 115 -8.43 7.13 14.60
C ALA A 115 -7.80 6.58 15.90
N LYS A 116 -8.17 7.14 17.07
CA LYS A 116 -7.74 6.63 18.38
C LYS A 116 -8.24 5.21 18.64
N LYS A 117 -9.47 4.88 18.25
CA LYS A 117 -10.02 3.50 18.37
C LYS A 117 -9.25 2.49 17.52
N ILE A 118 -8.78 2.91 16.34
CA ILE A 118 -7.91 2.10 15.47
C ILE A 118 -6.52 1.87 16.08
N GLY A 119 -6.11 2.74 17.00
CA GLY A 119 -4.82 2.67 17.69
C GLY A 119 -3.80 3.68 17.18
N VAL A 120 -4.24 4.71 16.45
CA VAL A 120 -3.39 5.86 16.10
C VAL A 120 -3.10 6.66 17.37
N ASN A 121 -1.83 6.96 17.61
CA ASN A 121 -1.42 7.92 18.62
C ASN A 121 -1.63 9.34 18.08
N ILE A 122 -2.79 9.92 18.41
CA ILE A 122 -3.21 11.24 17.95
C ILE A 122 -2.27 12.35 18.42
N ASN A 123 -1.68 12.21 19.62
CA ASN A 123 -0.82 13.25 20.19
C ASN A 123 0.49 13.43 19.40
N GLU A 124 0.95 12.37 18.74
CA GLU A 124 2.20 12.34 17.96
C GLU A 124 1.95 12.34 16.44
N LEU A 125 0.69 12.37 16.00
CA LEU A 125 0.35 12.40 14.58
C LEU A 125 0.49 13.84 14.07
N LEU A 126 1.40 14.05 13.11
CA LEU A 126 1.50 15.33 12.42
C LEU A 126 0.29 15.49 11.50
N ILE A 127 -0.46 16.59 11.63
CA ILE A 127 -1.60 16.88 10.77
C ILE A 127 -1.38 18.19 10.02
N SER A 128 -1.81 18.22 8.76
CA SER A 128 -1.88 19.44 7.98
C SER A 128 -3.17 19.50 7.20
N GLN A 129 -3.83 20.65 7.23
CA GLN A 129 -5.05 20.96 6.49
C GLN A 129 -4.73 22.08 5.50
N PRO A 130 -4.26 21.73 4.29
CA PRO A 130 -3.84 22.72 3.30
C PRO A 130 -5.03 23.36 2.60
N ASP A 131 -4.88 24.62 2.22
CA ASP A 131 -5.86 25.41 1.46
C ASP A 131 -5.83 25.06 -0.03
N THR A 132 -4.68 24.61 -0.56
CA THR A 132 -4.47 24.35 -2.00
C THR A 132 -3.73 23.05 -2.26
N GLY A 133 -3.93 22.46 -3.45
CA GLY A 133 -3.22 21.27 -3.89
C GLY A 133 -1.70 21.47 -4.00
N GLU A 134 -1.25 22.65 -4.43
CA GLU A 134 0.16 23.02 -4.45
C GLU A 134 0.78 22.98 -3.06
N GLN A 135 0.14 23.68 -2.10
CA GLN A 135 0.60 23.73 -0.70
C GLN A 135 0.66 22.33 -0.08
N ALA A 136 -0.39 21.51 -0.30
CA ALA A 136 -0.43 20.13 0.16
C ALA A 136 0.79 19.32 -0.33
N LEU A 137 1.11 19.41 -1.62
CA LEU A 137 2.22 18.67 -2.22
C LEU A 137 3.59 19.21 -1.83
N GLU A 138 3.72 20.51 -1.57
CA GLU A 138 4.93 21.13 -1.01
C GLU A 138 5.19 20.68 0.44
N ILE A 139 4.14 20.56 1.24
CA ILE A 139 4.21 19.98 2.60
C ILE A 139 4.70 18.54 2.52
N VAL A 140 4.11 17.71 1.65
CA VAL A 140 4.55 16.33 1.43
C VAL A 140 6.03 16.29 1.00
N GLU A 141 6.44 17.14 0.05
CA GLU A 141 7.84 17.22 -0.39
C GLU A 141 8.78 17.55 0.77
N THR A 142 8.41 18.52 1.61
CA THR A 142 9.21 18.97 2.75
C THR A 142 9.35 17.87 3.80
N LEU A 143 8.24 17.22 4.16
CA LEU A 143 8.24 16.11 5.12
C LEU A 143 9.10 14.95 4.65
N VAL A 144 8.98 14.55 3.38
CA VAL A 144 9.78 13.47 2.81
C VAL A 144 11.27 13.85 2.74
N ARG A 145 11.59 15.10 2.39
CA ARG A 145 12.97 15.58 2.30
C ARG A 145 13.66 15.63 3.67
N SER A 146 12.91 15.82 4.75
CA SER A 146 13.46 15.80 6.11
C SER A 146 14.06 14.45 6.50
N SER A 147 13.62 13.35 5.86
CA SER A 147 13.90 11.96 6.26
C SER A 147 13.52 11.61 7.70
N GLY A 148 12.77 12.49 8.40
CA GLY A 148 12.30 12.28 9.76
C GLY A 148 10.91 11.68 9.85
N VAL A 149 10.20 11.52 8.72
CA VAL A 149 8.84 10.97 8.68
C VAL A 149 8.85 9.61 7.97
N ASP A 150 8.26 8.60 8.60
CA ASP A 150 8.19 7.24 8.08
C ASP A 150 7.01 7.03 7.12
N VAL A 151 5.89 7.72 7.36
CA VAL A 151 4.70 7.66 6.50
C VAL A 151 4.01 9.01 6.36
N VAL A 152 3.66 9.38 5.14
CA VAL A 152 2.83 10.54 4.83
C VAL A 152 1.58 10.07 4.10
N ILE A 153 0.40 10.33 4.68
CA ILE A 153 -0.89 10.09 4.05
C ILE A 153 -1.38 11.38 3.39
N VAL A 154 -1.92 11.29 2.19
CA VAL A 154 -2.59 12.40 1.49
C VAL A 154 -4.04 12.00 1.26
N ASP A 155 -4.97 12.58 2.03
CA ASP A 155 -6.40 12.33 1.96
C ASP A 155 -7.15 13.58 1.49
N SER A 156 -7.54 13.72 0.23
CA SER A 156 -7.33 12.79 -0.88
C SER A 156 -6.87 13.54 -2.13
N VAL A 157 -6.38 12.79 -3.12
CA VAL A 157 -6.00 13.35 -4.43
C VAL A 157 -7.13 14.13 -5.08
N ALA A 158 -8.39 13.74 -4.84
CA ALA A 158 -9.53 14.44 -5.41
C ALA A 158 -9.68 15.86 -4.85
N ALA A 159 -9.26 16.08 -3.61
CA ALA A 159 -9.31 17.37 -2.91
C ALA A 159 -8.04 18.22 -3.09
N LEU A 160 -7.06 17.75 -3.87
CA LEU A 160 -5.87 18.55 -4.22
C LEU A 160 -6.23 19.57 -5.32
N THR A 161 -7.07 20.53 -4.97
CA THR A 161 -7.58 21.54 -5.89
C THR A 161 -6.51 22.59 -6.14
N PRO A 162 -6.10 22.82 -7.41
CA PRO A 162 -5.09 23.83 -7.71
C PRO A 162 -5.54 25.23 -7.28
N LYS A 163 -4.60 26.06 -6.83
CA LYS A 163 -4.87 27.45 -6.40
C LYS A 163 -5.70 28.25 -7.40
N LYS A 164 -5.36 28.14 -8.69
CA LYS A 164 -6.07 28.84 -9.76
C LYS A 164 -7.54 28.42 -9.90
N GLU A 165 -7.87 27.17 -9.56
CA GLU A 165 -9.24 26.67 -9.59
C GLU A 165 -10.04 27.14 -8.37
N ILE A 166 -9.39 27.35 -7.23
CA ILE A 166 -10.01 27.91 -6.01
C ILE A 166 -10.28 29.41 -6.17
N GLU A 167 -9.36 30.15 -6.78
CA GLU A 167 -9.50 31.60 -7.02
C GLU A 167 -10.39 31.93 -8.23
N GLY A 168 -10.71 30.94 -9.07
CA GLY A 168 -11.56 31.10 -10.26
C GLY A 168 -13.05 31.09 -9.92
N ASP A 169 -13.88 31.52 -10.87
CA ASP A 169 -15.32 31.51 -10.70
C ASP A 169 -15.92 30.11 -10.95
N MET A 170 -17.03 29.80 -10.29
CA MET A 170 -17.75 28.54 -10.56
C MET A 170 -18.20 28.47 -12.02
N GLY A 171 -17.68 27.50 -12.76
CA GLY A 171 -17.94 27.32 -14.19
C GLY A 171 -16.75 27.63 -15.09
N ASP A 172 -15.66 28.19 -14.53
CA ASP A 172 -14.41 28.37 -15.26
C ASP A 172 -13.80 27.04 -15.68
N SER A 173 -13.30 27.01 -16.92
CA SER A 173 -12.70 25.80 -17.49
C SER A 173 -11.21 25.71 -17.14
N HIS A 174 -10.90 24.84 -16.18
CA HIS A 174 -9.52 24.53 -15.77
C HIS A 174 -9.09 23.12 -16.20
N MET A 175 -9.29 22.77 -17.47
CA MET A 175 -9.04 21.42 -17.99
C MET A 175 -7.63 20.91 -17.68
N GLY A 176 -7.56 19.83 -16.90
CA GLY A 176 -6.34 19.07 -16.64
C GLY A 176 -5.31 19.75 -15.73
N LEU A 177 -5.68 20.84 -15.04
CA LEU A 177 -4.76 21.57 -14.16
C LEU A 177 -4.24 20.67 -13.03
N GLN A 178 -5.14 19.98 -12.34
CA GLN A 178 -4.79 19.02 -11.28
C GLN A 178 -3.90 17.88 -11.79
N ALA A 179 -4.15 17.37 -13.00
CA ALA A 179 -3.33 16.30 -13.59
C ALA A 179 -1.88 16.76 -13.88
N ARG A 180 -1.71 18.03 -14.30
CA ARG A 180 -0.38 18.64 -14.51
C ARG A 180 0.34 18.85 -13.19
N LEU A 181 -0.37 19.37 -12.18
CA LEU A 181 0.15 19.53 -10.82
C LEU A 181 0.67 18.20 -10.25
N MET A 182 -0.16 17.15 -10.29
CA MET A 182 0.21 15.81 -9.84
C MET A 182 1.43 15.27 -10.60
N SER A 183 1.48 15.46 -11.92
CA SER A 183 2.61 15.00 -12.75
C SER A 183 3.92 15.70 -12.36
N GLN A 184 3.88 17.00 -12.07
CA GLN A 184 5.04 17.77 -11.64
C GLN A 184 5.50 17.36 -10.24
N ALA A 185 4.57 17.26 -9.30
CA ALA A 185 4.87 16.89 -7.92
C ALA A 185 5.44 15.47 -7.82
N LEU A 186 4.79 14.48 -8.45
CA LEU A 186 5.25 13.09 -8.40
C LEU A 186 6.64 12.90 -9.02
N ARG A 187 6.99 13.69 -10.05
CA ARG A 187 8.33 13.68 -10.63
C ARG A 187 9.40 14.10 -9.62
N LYS A 188 9.11 15.10 -8.79
CA LYS A 188 10.00 15.53 -7.69
C LYS A 188 10.01 14.50 -6.56
N LEU A 189 8.83 14.07 -6.12
CA LEU A 189 8.65 13.15 -4.99
C LEU A 189 9.33 11.80 -5.22
N ALA A 190 9.21 11.20 -6.41
CA ALA A 190 9.69 9.84 -6.66
C ALA A 190 11.19 9.66 -6.37
N GLY A 191 12.01 10.67 -6.67
CA GLY A 191 13.45 10.62 -6.41
C GLY A 191 13.82 10.76 -4.93
N ILE A 192 13.06 11.54 -4.16
CA ILE A 192 13.33 11.77 -2.73
C ILE A 192 12.72 10.69 -1.84
N VAL A 193 11.57 10.14 -2.22
CA VAL A 193 10.87 9.07 -1.50
C VAL A 193 11.76 7.82 -1.38
N ALA A 194 12.45 7.45 -2.46
CA ALA A 194 13.36 6.30 -2.43
C ALA A 194 14.59 6.51 -1.53
N LYS A 195 15.04 7.75 -1.34
CA LYS A 195 16.24 8.08 -0.53
C LYS A 195 15.92 8.24 0.96
N SER A 196 14.73 8.73 1.28
CA SER A 196 14.27 8.98 2.66
C SER A 196 13.71 7.74 3.36
N ASN A 197 13.43 6.66 2.62
CA ASN A 197 12.67 5.51 3.10
C ASN A 197 11.24 5.83 3.60
N THR A 198 10.75 7.06 3.40
CA THR A 198 9.37 7.46 3.71
C THR A 198 8.37 6.78 2.78
N MET A 199 7.28 6.24 3.34
CA MET A 199 6.12 5.79 2.57
C MET A 199 5.22 6.99 2.27
N VAL A 200 4.83 7.18 1.01
CA VAL A 200 3.84 8.22 0.66
C VAL A 200 2.60 7.53 0.12
N ILE A 201 1.49 7.65 0.85
CA ILE A 201 0.23 6.98 0.52
C ILE A 201 -0.79 8.03 0.10
N PHE A 202 -1.18 7.97 -1.17
CA PHE A 202 -2.27 8.78 -1.71
C PHE A 202 -3.59 8.02 -1.60
N ILE A 203 -4.57 8.61 -0.93
CA ILE A 203 -5.95 8.15 -1.02
C ILE A 203 -6.58 8.78 -2.26
N ASN A 204 -7.34 7.99 -3.01
CA ASN A 204 -7.97 8.46 -4.23
C ASN A 204 -9.39 7.91 -4.38
N GLN A 205 -10.20 8.62 -5.14
CA GLN A 205 -11.57 8.24 -5.41
C GLN A 205 -11.68 7.67 -6.82
N VAL A 206 -12.66 6.79 -7.03
CA VAL A 206 -13.03 6.36 -8.38
C VAL A 206 -13.98 7.37 -9.02
N ARG A 207 -13.82 7.55 -10.33
CA ARG A 207 -14.67 8.35 -11.22
C ARG A 207 -14.95 7.55 -12.48
N MET A 208 -16.04 7.85 -13.17
CA MET A 208 -16.34 7.24 -14.47
C MET A 208 -15.82 8.12 -15.60
N ARG A 209 -15.16 7.50 -16.59
CA ARG A 209 -14.83 8.18 -17.85
C ARG A 209 -16.08 8.21 -18.74
N ILE A 210 -16.53 9.41 -19.07
CA ILE A 210 -17.63 9.63 -20.01
C ILE A 210 -17.19 9.15 -21.41
N GLY A 211 -18.09 8.48 -22.14
CA GLY A 211 -17.86 8.05 -23.53
C GLY A 211 -17.13 6.70 -23.69
N VAL A 212 -16.91 5.94 -22.62
CA VAL A 212 -16.38 4.57 -22.71
C VAL A 212 -17.54 3.57 -22.78
N PHE A 213 -17.78 3.02 -23.97
CA PHE A 213 -18.86 2.04 -24.22
C PHE A 213 -18.40 0.57 -24.12
N PHE A 214 -17.08 0.32 -24.03
CA PHE A 214 -16.51 -1.03 -23.94
C PHE A 214 -15.36 -1.06 -22.92
N GLY A 215 -15.31 -2.09 -22.07
CA GLY A 215 -14.33 -2.26 -21.00
C GLY A 215 -14.73 -1.61 -19.67
N ASN A 216 -13.76 -1.42 -18.77
CA ASN A 216 -14.00 -0.79 -17.46
C ASN A 216 -13.91 0.75 -17.59
N PRO A 217 -15.01 1.49 -17.37
CA PRO A 217 -15.02 2.95 -17.48
C PRO A 217 -14.38 3.64 -16.26
N GLU A 218 -14.06 2.91 -15.20
CA GLU A 218 -13.55 3.51 -13.98
C GLU A 218 -12.13 4.06 -14.13
N THR A 219 -11.90 5.21 -13.49
CA THR A 219 -10.63 5.88 -13.42
C THR A 219 -10.43 6.55 -12.06
N THR A 220 -9.24 7.09 -11.82
CA THR A 220 -8.92 7.79 -10.57
C THR A 220 -8.59 9.25 -10.87
N THR A 221 -8.80 10.12 -9.89
CA THR A 221 -8.59 11.57 -10.01
C THR A 221 -7.09 11.91 -10.06
N GLY A 222 -6.73 13.11 -10.53
CA GLY A 222 -5.33 13.55 -10.63
C GLY A 222 -4.58 13.06 -11.87
N GLY A 223 -5.29 12.59 -12.89
CA GLY A 223 -4.69 12.13 -14.16
C GLY A 223 -4.05 10.74 -14.08
N THR A 224 -3.08 10.45 -14.94
CA THR A 224 -2.45 9.13 -15.04
C THR A 224 -1.13 9.01 -14.28
N ALA A 225 -0.51 10.12 -13.89
CA ALA A 225 0.82 10.14 -13.30
C ALA A 225 0.92 9.26 -12.05
N LEU A 226 -0.02 9.39 -11.12
CA LEU A 226 -0.03 8.59 -9.89
C LEU A 226 -0.05 7.08 -10.20
N LYS A 227 -0.82 6.66 -11.20
CA LYS A 227 -0.87 5.25 -11.63
C LYS A 227 0.50 4.72 -12.05
N PHE A 228 1.36 5.54 -12.66
CA PHE A 228 2.70 5.14 -13.10
C PHE A 228 3.74 5.20 -11.98
N TYR A 229 3.71 6.27 -11.18
CA TYR A 229 4.64 6.50 -10.08
C TYR A 229 4.41 5.56 -8.89
N SER A 230 3.16 5.20 -8.59
CA SER A 230 2.86 4.26 -7.52
C SER A 230 3.53 2.90 -7.76
N SER A 231 4.21 2.39 -6.74
CA SER A 231 4.77 1.04 -6.74
C SER A 231 3.71 0.00 -6.41
N VAL A 232 2.78 0.36 -5.54
CA VAL A 232 1.63 -0.47 -5.16
C VAL A 232 0.36 0.34 -5.38
N ARG A 233 -0.66 -0.30 -5.94
CA ARG A 233 -2.02 0.28 -6.04
C ARG A 233 -3.00 -0.72 -5.45
N ILE A 234 -3.72 -0.29 -4.42
CA ILE A 234 -4.70 -1.10 -3.69
C ILE A 234 -6.08 -0.54 -4.00
N GLU A 235 -6.91 -1.35 -4.64
CA GLU A 235 -8.32 -1.07 -4.84
C GLU A 235 -9.10 -1.62 -3.63
N VAL A 236 -9.85 -0.76 -2.95
CA VAL A 236 -10.63 -1.11 -1.76
C VAL A 236 -12.11 -0.93 -2.06
N ARG A 237 -12.90 -2.00 -1.93
CA ARG A 237 -14.35 -1.99 -2.16
C ARG A 237 -15.10 -2.65 -1.01
N ARG A 238 -16.25 -2.09 -0.64
CA ARG A 238 -17.22 -2.79 0.21
C ARG A 238 -17.87 -3.91 -0.60
N SER A 239 -17.77 -5.15 -0.12
CA SER A 239 -18.43 -6.31 -0.73
C SER A 239 -19.78 -6.61 -0.10
N ALA A 240 -19.91 -6.46 1.23
CA ALA A 240 -21.17 -6.67 1.95
C ALA A 240 -21.26 -5.84 3.23
N GLN A 241 -22.48 -5.68 3.75
CA GLN A 241 -22.71 -5.14 5.09
C GLN A 241 -22.68 -6.26 6.13
N ILE A 242 -22.11 -5.99 7.29
CA ILE A 242 -22.12 -6.88 8.45
C ILE A 242 -23.23 -6.39 9.38
N LYS A 243 -24.19 -7.25 9.69
CA LYS A 243 -25.36 -6.93 10.51
C LYS A 243 -25.42 -7.76 11.79
N GLN A 244 -25.90 -7.15 12.86
CA GLN A 244 -26.30 -7.84 14.09
C GLN A 244 -27.76 -7.49 14.37
N GLY A 245 -28.66 -8.44 14.11
CA GLY A 245 -30.09 -8.14 13.97
C GLY A 245 -30.30 -7.13 12.83
N ASP A 246 -31.02 -6.05 13.12
CA ASP A 246 -31.31 -4.98 12.15
C ASP A 246 -30.22 -3.92 12.02
N LYS A 247 -29.25 -3.91 12.94
CA LYS A 247 -28.18 -2.89 12.96
C LYS A 247 -27.01 -3.29 12.07
N VAL A 248 -26.57 -2.38 11.20
CA VAL A 248 -25.31 -2.52 10.46
C VAL A 248 -24.17 -2.13 11.38
N ILE A 249 -23.26 -3.06 11.66
CA ILE A 249 -22.16 -2.89 12.61
C ILE A 249 -20.77 -2.83 11.93
N GLY A 250 -20.73 -3.08 10.63
CA GLY A 250 -19.50 -3.04 9.85
C GLY A 250 -19.71 -3.37 8.39
N ASN A 251 -18.60 -3.50 7.67
CA ASN A 251 -18.55 -3.83 6.25
C ASN A 251 -17.56 -4.98 6.03
N ARG A 252 -17.94 -5.96 5.22
CA ARG A 252 -16.98 -6.83 4.56
C ARG A 252 -16.33 -6.03 3.43
N VAL A 253 -15.01 -6.01 3.41
CA VAL A 253 -14.22 -5.25 2.45
C VAL A 253 -13.37 -6.21 1.64
N LYS A 254 -13.37 -6.01 0.33
CA LYS A 254 -12.50 -6.69 -0.61
C LYS A 254 -11.42 -5.72 -1.07
N SER A 255 -10.17 -6.12 -0.90
CA SER A 255 -9.00 -5.37 -1.37
C SER A 255 -8.31 -6.12 -2.50
N LYS A 256 -7.96 -5.41 -3.58
CA LYS A 256 -7.28 -5.96 -4.75
C LYS A 256 -6.01 -5.19 -5.05
N ILE A 257 -4.89 -5.89 -5.17
CA ILE A 257 -3.61 -5.27 -5.51
C ILE A 257 -3.53 -5.15 -7.04
N VAL A 258 -4.08 -4.07 -7.60
CA VAL A 258 -4.14 -3.89 -9.07
C VAL A 258 -2.79 -3.54 -9.69
N LYS A 259 -1.81 -3.16 -8.88
CA LYS A 259 -0.42 -2.96 -9.29
C LYS A 259 0.51 -3.29 -8.13
N ASN A 260 1.57 -4.03 -8.42
CA ASN A 260 2.62 -4.35 -7.46
C ASN A 260 3.97 -4.41 -8.20
N LYS A 261 4.92 -3.54 -7.82
CA LYS A 261 6.30 -3.53 -8.37
C LYS A 261 7.29 -4.30 -7.48
N VAL A 262 6.85 -4.82 -6.34
CA VAL A 262 7.72 -5.43 -5.32
C VAL A 262 7.43 -6.91 -5.10
N ALA A 263 6.26 -7.37 -5.53
CA ALA A 263 5.83 -8.77 -5.53
C ALA A 263 4.79 -8.99 -6.65
N PRO A 264 4.31 -10.23 -6.88
CA PRO A 264 3.28 -10.50 -7.88
C PRO A 264 2.01 -9.64 -7.68
N PRO A 265 1.48 -9.00 -8.73
CA PRO A 265 0.23 -8.24 -8.66
C PRO A 265 -1.01 -9.13 -8.73
N PHE A 266 -2.18 -8.51 -8.61
CA PHE A 266 -3.52 -9.07 -8.79
C PHE A 266 -4.01 -10.05 -7.73
N GLN A 267 -3.26 -10.17 -6.64
CA GLN A 267 -3.75 -10.83 -5.43
C GLN A 267 -4.97 -10.08 -4.88
N THR A 268 -5.86 -10.81 -4.22
CA THR A 268 -7.03 -10.26 -3.53
C THR A 268 -7.10 -10.79 -2.11
N CYS A 269 -7.64 -9.98 -1.21
CA CYS A 269 -7.99 -10.42 0.13
C CYS A 269 -9.33 -9.81 0.54
N GLU A 270 -9.93 -10.41 1.57
CA GLU A 270 -11.12 -9.89 2.20
C GLU A 270 -10.96 -9.86 3.71
N PHE A 271 -11.45 -8.80 4.32
CA PHE A 271 -11.42 -8.60 5.76
C PHE A 271 -12.63 -7.76 6.20
N ASP A 272 -12.92 -7.79 7.50
CA ASP A 272 -14.02 -7.04 8.07
C ASP A 272 -13.50 -5.68 8.57
N ILE A 273 -14.22 -4.60 8.26
CA ILE A 273 -14.07 -3.30 8.91
C ILE A 273 -15.31 -3.06 9.79
N MET A 274 -15.10 -3.00 11.10
CA MET A 274 -16.13 -2.75 12.11
C MET A 274 -16.13 -1.26 12.47
N TYR A 275 -17.30 -0.66 12.64
CA TYR A 275 -17.41 0.79 12.89
C TYR A 275 -16.88 1.22 14.27
N ASN A 276 -16.64 0.29 15.19
CA ASN A 276 -16.15 0.56 16.53
C ASN A 276 -14.67 0.23 16.77
N GLU A 277 -14.03 -0.56 15.88
CA GLU A 277 -12.63 -1.00 16.06
C GLU A 277 -11.76 -0.89 14.79
N GLY A 278 -12.32 -0.54 13.63
CA GLY A 278 -11.61 -0.58 12.36
C GLY A 278 -11.51 -2.01 11.81
N ILE A 279 -10.38 -2.36 11.20
CA ILE A 279 -10.11 -3.72 10.70
C ILE A 279 -10.19 -4.72 11.86
N SER A 280 -11.03 -5.74 11.72
CA SER A 280 -11.17 -6.80 12.72
C SER A 280 -9.98 -7.76 12.67
N ILE A 281 -8.92 -7.46 13.43
CA ILE A 281 -7.69 -8.26 13.50
C ILE A 281 -7.98 -9.72 13.88
N ALA A 282 -8.92 -9.94 14.80
CA ALA A 282 -9.33 -11.28 15.21
C ALA A 282 -10.04 -12.04 14.08
N GLY A 283 -10.94 -11.38 13.35
CA GLY A 283 -11.65 -11.97 12.22
C GLY A 283 -10.72 -12.28 11.06
N ASP A 284 -9.81 -11.38 10.76
CA ASP A 284 -8.80 -11.54 9.71
C ASP A 284 -7.83 -12.69 10.03
N ALA A 285 -7.32 -12.78 11.25
CA ALA A 285 -6.46 -13.87 11.69
C ALA A 285 -7.19 -15.24 11.66
N LEU A 286 -8.47 -15.26 12.04
CA LEU A 286 -9.29 -16.47 11.98
C LEU A 286 -9.51 -16.94 10.54
N ASP A 287 -9.96 -16.04 9.66
CA ASP A 287 -10.26 -16.35 8.27
C ASP A 287 -9.00 -16.80 7.52
N ALA A 288 -7.87 -16.09 7.71
CA ALA A 288 -6.58 -16.48 7.17
C ALA A 288 -6.09 -17.82 7.77
N GLY A 289 -6.25 -18.02 9.07
CA GLY A 289 -5.90 -19.26 9.73
C GLY A 289 -6.61 -20.46 9.12
N VAL A 290 -7.91 -20.34 8.80
CA VAL A 290 -8.66 -21.39 8.11
C VAL A 290 -8.16 -21.59 6.68
N ALA A 291 -7.94 -20.50 5.93
CA ALA A 291 -7.48 -20.59 4.54
C ALA A 291 -6.12 -21.29 4.39
N TYR A 292 -5.22 -21.11 5.36
CA TYR A 292 -3.89 -21.72 5.38
C TYR A 292 -3.83 -23.04 6.19
N GLY A 293 -4.97 -23.55 6.67
CA GLY A 293 -5.04 -24.81 7.41
C GLY A 293 -4.37 -24.79 8.79
N VAL A 294 -4.15 -23.59 9.35
CA VAL A 294 -3.64 -23.36 10.70
C VAL A 294 -4.76 -23.48 11.73
N VAL A 295 -5.95 -22.99 11.39
CA VAL A 295 -7.17 -23.11 12.19
C VAL A 295 -8.07 -24.17 11.58
N ASN A 296 -8.42 -25.17 12.38
CA ASN A 296 -9.29 -26.26 11.97
C ASN A 296 -10.75 -25.81 12.08
N LYS A 297 -11.51 -26.00 10.99
CA LYS A 297 -12.94 -25.77 10.95
C LYS A 297 -13.66 -27.11 10.75
N SER A 298 -14.39 -27.57 11.78
CA SER A 298 -15.22 -28.77 11.72
C SER A 298 -16.69 -28.40 11.86
N GLY A 299 -17.42 -28.47 10.74
CA GLY A 299 -18.77 -27.92 10.63
C GLY A 299 -18.78 -26.41 10.92
N ASN A 300 -19.45 -26.01 12.00
CA ASN A 300 -19.48 -24.62 12.48
C ASN A 300 -18.50 -24.35 13.63
N SER A 301 -17.70 -25.33 14.05
CA SER A 301 -16.77 -25.19 15.17
C SER A 301 -15.36 -24.85 14.69
N TYR A 302 -14.68 -23.97 15.43
CA TYR A 302 -13.32 -23.54 15.15
C TYR A 302 -12.38 -23.97 16.27
N SER A 303 -11.22 -24.54 15.92
CA SER A 303 -10.17 -24.90 16.87
C SER A 303 -8.78 -24.56 16.34
N PHE A 304 -7.88 -24.23 17.24
CA PHE A 304 -6.47 -23.97 16.96
C PHE A 304 -5.63 -24.89 17.85
N ALA A 305 -4.83 -25.77 17.23
CA ALA A 305 -4.23 -26.91 17.94
C ALA A 305 -5.30 -27.70 18.72
N GLU A 306 -5.17 -27.81 20.04
CA GLU A 306 -6.11 -28.49 20.94
C GLU A 306 -7.16 -27.54 21.55
N GLU A 307 -7.00 -26.24 21.38
CA GLU A 307 -7.88 -25.21 21.94
C GLU A 307 -9.12 -25.01 21.07
N LYS A 308 -10.30 -25.00 21.69
CA LYS A 308 -11.56 -24.69 21.01
C LYS A 308 -11.80 -23.19 21.05
N LEU A 309 -11.80 -22.55 19.87
CA LEU A 309 -12.05 -21.11 19.73
C LEU A 309 -13.54 -20.77 19.90
N GLY A 310 -14.42 -21.70 19.54
CA GLY A 310 -15.87 -21.55 19.71
C GLY A 310 -16.69 -22.14 18.57
N VAL A 311 -18.00 -22.15 18.75
CA VAL A 311 -18.97 -22.54 17.72
C VAL A 311 -19.52 -21.28 17.06
N GLY A 312 -19.32 -21.16 15.75
CA GLY A 312 -19.66 -19.99 14.95
C GLY A 312 -18.53 -18.96 14.89
N ARG A 313 -18.44 -18.28 13.74
CA ARG A 313 -17.38 -17.30 13.44
C ARG A 313 -17.32 -16.15 14.46
N GLU A 314 -18.47 -15.61 14.86
CA GLU A 314 -18.51 -14.46 15.79
C GLU A 314 -18.09 -14.83 17.23
N ASN A 315 -18.40 -16.04 17.69
CA ASN A 315 -17.94 -16.53 18.98
C ASN A 315 -16.41 -16.75 18.96
N ALA A 316 -15.89 -17.37 17.89
CA ALA A 316 -14.44 -17.54 17.71
C ALA A 316 -13.71 -16.19 17.63
N LYS A 317 -14.28 -15.19 16.93
CA LYS A 317 -13.75 -13.82 16.90
C LYS A 317 -13.70 -13.19 18.28
N THR A 318 -14.76 -13.35 19.08
CA THR A 318 -14.84 -12.80 20.43
C THR A 318 -13.78 -13.43 21.34
N PHE A 319 -13.67 -14.76 21.32
CA PHE A 319 -12.63 -15.48 22.05
C PHE A 319 -11.22 -15.03 21.68
N LEU A 320 -10.93 -14.88 20.38
CA LEU A 320 -9.63 -14.40 19.91
C LEU A 320 -9.35 -12.94 20.33
N ARG A 321 -10.37 -12.08 20.33
CA ARG A 321 -10.24 -10.68 20.76
C ARG A 321 -9.79 -10.58 22.23
N GLU A 322 -10.29 -11.48 23.08
CA GLU A 322 -9.90 -11.59 24.49
C GLU A 322 -8.52 -12.23 24.67
N ASN A 323 -8.08 -13.06 23.70
CA ASN A 323 -6.84 -13.83 23.76
C ASN A 323 -5.80 -13.38 22.71
N LYS A 324 -5.26 -12.15 22.87
CA LYS A 324 -4.27 -11.56 21.94
C LYS A 324 -3.05 -12.45 21.66
N LYS A 325 -2.58 -13.21 22.66
CA LYS A 325 -1.45 -14.15 22.47
C LYS A 325 -1.75 -15.21 21.41
N MET A 326 -3.00 -15.67 21.33
CA MET A 326 -3.42 -16.68 20.38
C MET A 326 -3.52 -16.10 18.96
N ILE A 327 -3.99 -14.85 18.82
CA ILE A 327 -3.95 -14.14 17.53
C ILE A 327 -2.52 -14.11 16.98
N GLU A 328 -1.54 -13.73 17.81
CA GLU A 328 -0.14 -13.67 17.38
C GLU A 328 0.44 -15.06 17.05
N ALA A 329 0.05 -16.10 17.80
CA ALA A 329 0.43 -17.48 17.48
C ALA A 329 -0.14 -17.94 16.12
N ILE A 330 -1.42 -17.64 15.84
CA ILE A 330 -2.06 -17.94 14.55
C ILE A 330 -1.35 -17.20 13.42
N LYS A 331 -1.16 -15.88 13.55
CA LYS A 331 -0.45 -15.05 12.56
C LYS A 331 0.93 -15.62 12.24
N LYS A 332 1.69 -16.01 13.27
CA LYS A 332 3.03 -16.59 13.11
C LYS A 332 3.00 -17.88 12.30
N GLN A 333 2.12 -18.83 12.64
CA GLN A 333 2.01 -20.09 11.91
C GLN A 333 1.49 -19.90 10.48
N VAL A 334 0.59 -18.94 10.25
CA VAL A 334 0.17 -18.57 8.89
C VAL A 334 1.36 -18.04 8.09
N TRP A 335 2.19 -17.17 8.66
CA TRP A 335 3.40 -16.69 7.97
C TRP A 335 4.41 -17.79 7.66
N GLU A 336 4.56 -18.78 8.55
CA GLU A 336 5.38 -19.96 8.29
C GLU A 336 4.86 -20.74 7.07
N LYS A 337 3.54 -20.95 6.98
CA LYS A 337 2.90 -21.60 5.83
C LYS A 337 3.07 -20.82 4.52
N VAL A 338 2.92 -19.50 4.57
CA VAL A 338 3.12 -18.61 3.42
C VAL A 338 4.57 -18.68 2.92
N LYS A 339 5.57 -18.69 3.81
CA LYS A 339 7.00 -18.79 3.46
C LYS A 339 7.37 -20.11 2.79
N VAL A 340 6.72 -21.22 3.18
CA VAL A 340 6.91 -22.55 2.57
C VAL A 340 6.20 -22.65 1.21
N GLY A 341 5.42 -21.63 0.82
CA GLY A 341 4.78 -21.57 -0.50
C GLY A 341 3.44 -22.30 -0.58
N GLU A 342 2.86 -22.69 0.56
CA GLU A 342 1.50 -23.24 0.66
C GLU A 342 0.47 -22.12 0.48
N ASN A 343 0.43 -21.48 -0.68
CA ASN A 343 -0.60 -20.48 -0.98
C ASN A 343 -1.89 -21.20 -1.42
N PRO A 344 -3.03 -21.04 -0.75
CA PRO A 344 -4.28 -21.70 -1.12
C PRO A 344 -4.73 -21.38 -2.55
N GLU A 345 -4.49 -20.17 -3.05
CA GLU A 345 -4.78 -19.80 -4.44
C GLU A 345 -3.95 -20.57 -5.50
N LYS A 346 -2.85 -21.23 -5.12
CA LYS A 346 -2.05 -22.06 -6.03
C LYS A 346 -2.53 -23.51 -6.12
N LYS A 347 -3.41 -23.97 -5.23
CA LYS A 347 -3.92 -25.36 -5.22
C LYS A 347 -5.08 -25.61 -6.19
N GLU A 348 -5.67 -24.56 -6.76
CA GLU A 348 -6.80 -24.65 -7.70
C GLU A 348 -6.38 -24.58 -9.19
N LYS A 349 -5.10 -24.79 -9.52
CA LYS A 349 -4.62 -24.87 -10.92
C LYS A 349 -4.10 -26.23 -11.30
#